data_AF-A0A3A5AN80-F1
#
_entry.id   AF-A0A3A5AN80-F1
#
_cell.length_a   1.000
_cell.length_b   1.000
_cell.length_c   1.000
_cell.angle_alpha   90.00
_cell.angle_beta   90.00
_cell.angle_gamma   90.00
#
_symmetry.space_group_name_H-M   'P 1'
#
loop_
_entity.id
_entity.type
_entity.pdbx_description
1 polymer ?
#
loop_
_entity_poly.entity_id
_entity_poly.type
_entity_poly.pdbx_seq_one_letter_code
_entity_poly.pdbx_strand_id
1 'polypeptide(L)'
;MRKGILLAVAAMLLLLPLAGAVGAEKEVKYVNSADLKAMLGDPQVTIIDVRTPKDWNSSKTMIKGAVRQDPGKVPTWAQALPKDKKIVLYCS
;
A
#
# COMPACT_ATOMS: atom_id res chain seq x y z
N MET A 1 48.40 31.44 8.32
CA MET A 1 48.10 30.49 7.22
C MET A 1 47.33 29.25 7.68
N ARG A 2 47.78 28.51 8.71
CA ARG A 2 47.11 27.29 9.20
C ARG A 2 45.71 27.48 9.80
N LYS A 3 45.46 28.60 10.50
CA LYS A 3 44.17 28.90 11.15
C LYS A 3 43.04 29.27 10.16
N GLY A 4 43.37 29.92 9.05
CA GLY A 4 42.40 30.24 7.98
C GLY A 4 42.01 29.02 7.15
N ILE A 5 42.94 28.08 6.96
CA ILE A 5 42.68 26.78 6.33
C ILE A 5 41.75 25.93 7.23
N LEU A 6 41.98 25.93 8.55
CA LEU A 6 41.10 25.25 9.51
C LEU A 6 39.67 25.79 9.53
N LEU A 7 39.49 27.11 9.41
CA LEU A 7 38.17 27.75 9.33
C LEU A 7 37.45 27.47 8.00
N ALA A 8 38.18 27.43 6.89
CA ALA A 8 37.62 27.08 5.58
C ALA A 8 37.19 25.60 5.49
N VAL A 9 37.96 24.68 6.11
CA VAL A 9 37.61 23.26 6.20
C VAL A 9 36.38 23.05 7.10
N ALA A 10 36.26 23.79 8.22
CA ALA A 10 35.10 23.73 9.09
C ALA A 10 33.81 24.24 8.40
N ALA A 11 33.90 25.32 7.61
CA ALA A 11 32.77 25.85 6.85
C ALA A 11 32.32 24.91 5.70
N MET A 12 33.26 24.15 5.12
CA MET A 12 32.97 23.18 4.05
C MET A 12 32.34 21.88 4.57
N LEU A 13 32.58 21.53 5.85
CA LEU A 13 31.91 20.44 6.57
C LEU A 13 30.47 20.77 7.02
N LEU A 14 30.05 22.04 6.95
CA LEU A 14 28.68 22.47 7.28
C LEU A 14 27.74 22.47 6.06
N LEU A 15 28.23 22.12 4.86
CA LEU A 15 27.45 21.98 3.63
C LEU A 15 27.23 20.50 3.24
N LEU A 16 27.29 19.59 4.20
CA LEU A 16 26.91 18.18 3.99
C LEU A 16 25.40 18.11 3.68
N PRO A 17 25.02 17.49 2.55
CA PRO A 17 23.75 17.71 1.90
C PRO A 17 22.59 17.15 2.72
N LEU A 18 21.50 17.91 2.75
CA LEU A 18 20.15 17.48 3.12
C LEU A 18 19.59 16.50 2.05
N ALA A 19 20.33 15.43 1.77
CA ALA A 19 19.95 14.39 0.81
C ALA A 19 19.62 13.12 1.60
N GLY A 20 18.43 13.09 2.21
CA GLY A 20 18.08 12.02 3.12
C GLY A 20 16.61 11.91 3.47
N ALA A 21 15.71 12.17 2.52
CA ALA A 21 14.34 11.70 2.59
C ALA A 21 13.83 11.42 1.18
N VAL A 22 14.51 10.51 0.47
CA VAL A 22 13.84 9.76 -0.59
C VAL A 22 12.74 8.98 0.13
N GLY A 23 11.49 9.41 -0.01
CA GLY A 23 10.35 8.75 0.58
C GLY A 23 10.35 7.29 0.14
N ALA A 24 10.27 6.36 1.09
CA ALA A 24 10.15 4.94 0.80
C ALA A 24 8.97 4.74 -0.16
N GLU A 25 9.27 4.28 -1.37
CA GLU A 25 8.27 3.83 -2.31
C GLU A 25 7.51 2.67 -1.67
N LYS A 26 6.21 2.87 -1.42
CA LYS A 26 5.38 1.81 -0.83
C LYS A 26 5.14 0.78 -1.90
N GLU A 27 6.01 -0.22 -1.94
CA GLU A 27 5.87 -1.39 -2.80
C GLU A 27 4.51 -2.07 -2.52
N VAL A 28 3.72 -2.26 -3.57
CA VAL A 28 2.44 -2.96 -3.48
C VAL A 28 2.73 -4.47 -3.46
N LYS A 29 2.34 -5.13 -2.37
CA LYS A 29 2.48 -6.59 -2.24
C LYS A 29 1.35 -7.29 -2.98
N TYR A 30 1.71 -8.18 -3.90
CA TYR A 30 0.76 -9.04 -4.61
C TYR A 30 0.61 -10.39 -3.89
N VAL A 31 -0.58 -10.98 -4.02
CA VAL A 31 -0.90 -12.32 -3.54
C VAL A 31 -1.35 -13.14 -4.74
N ASN A 32 -0.73 -14.29 -4.98
CA ASN A 32 -1.16 -15.17 -6.06
C ASN A 32 -2.44 -15.94 -5.68
N SER A 33 -3.07 -16.58 -6.66
CA SER A 33 -4.34 -17.27 -6.46
C SER A 33 -4.25 -18.49 -5.52
N ALA A 34 -3.12 -19.19 -5.48
CA ALA A 34 -2.91 -20.33 -4.59
C ALA A 34 -2.83 -19.88 -3.13
N ASP A 35 -2.06 -18.82 -2.86
CA ASP A 35 -1.92 -18.25 -1.53
C ASP A 35 -3.24 -17.66 -1.04
N LEU A 36 -3.97 -16.94 -1.91
CA LEU A 36 -5.29 -16.42 -1.56
C LEU A 36 -6.28 -17.56 -1.25
N LYS A 37 -6.20 -18.67 -1.97
CA LYS A 37 -7.03 -19.86 -1.71
C LYS A 37 -6.73 -20.46 -0.33
N ALA A 38 -5.47 -20.48 0.10
CA ALA A 38 -5.09 -20.95 1.43
C ALA A 38 -5.57 -20.01 2.56
N MET A 39 -5.78 -18.72 2.27
CA MET A 39 -6.30 -17.73 3.21
C MET A 39 -7.83 -17.75 3.35
N LEU A 40 -8.56 -18.52 2.54
CA LEU A 40 -10.02 -18.52 2.57
C LEU A 40 -10.55 -19.01 3.92
N GLY A 41 -11.36 -18.18 4.57
CA GLY A 41 -11.95 -18.47 5.88
C GLY A 41 -11.09 -18.05 7.07
N ASP A 42 -9.88 -17.53 6.84
CA ASP A 42 -9.06 -16.94 7.90
C ASP A 42 -9.74 -15.65 8.43
N PRO A 43 -10.10 -15.57 9.73
CA PRO A 43 -10.73 -14.39 10.30
C PRO A 43 -9.83 -13.14 10.32
N GLN A 44 -8.52 -13.30 10.10
CA GLN A 44 -7.52 -12.24 10.00
C GLN A 44 -7.37 -11.67 8.58
N VAL A 45 -8.10 -12.22 7.60
CA VAL A 45 -8.05 -11.79 6.20
C VAL A 45 -9.41 -11.24 5.75
N THR A 46 -9.40 -10.01 5.28
CA THR A 46 -10.56 -9.37 4.63
C THR A 46 -10.30 -9.29 3.14
N ILE A 47 -11.13 -9.97 2.34
CA ILE A 47 -11.06 -9.93 0.88
C ILE A 47 -12.08 -8.91 0.37
N ILE A 48 -11.64 -7.98 -0.47
CA ILE A 48 -12.47 -6.92 -1.02
C ILE A 48 -12.48 -7.01 -2.54
N ASP A 49 -13.68 -7.18 -3.08
CA ASP A 49 -13.93 -7.08 -4.52
C ASP A 49 -14.06 -5.60 -4.89
N VAL A 50 -13.08 -5.08 -5.62
CA VAL A 50 -13.05 -3.70 -6.12
C VAL A 50 -13.21 -3.65 -7.64
N ARG A 51 -13.88 -4.65 -8.24
CA ARG A 51 -14.22 -4.63 -9.66
C ARG A 51 -15.03 -3.38 -10.01
N THR A 52 -14.85 -2.89 -11.23
CA THR A 52 -15.68 -1.79 -11.75
C THR A 52 -17.16 -2.19 -11.72
N PRO A 53 -18.11 -1.23 -11.66
CA PRO A 53 -19.52 -1.55 -11.75
C PRO A 53 -19.86 -2.40 -12.98
N LYS A 54 -19.20 -2.15 -14.11
CA LYS A 54 -19.36 -2.93 -15.34
C LYS A 54 -18.94 -4.40 -15.15
N ASP A 55 -17.75 -4.65 -14.62
CA ASP A 55 -17.21 -6.01 -14.50
C ASP A 55 -17.87 -6.81 -13.37
N TRP A 56 -18.31 -6.12 -12.32
CA TRP A 56 -19.16 -6.72 -11.30
C TRP A 56 -20.49 -7.18 -11.91
N ASN A 57 -21.19 -6.28 -12.62
CA ASN A 57 -22.51 -6.57 -13.19
C ASN A 57 -22.48 -7.66 -14.28
N SER A 58 -21.36 -7.83 -14.98
CA SER A 58 -21.19 -8.87 -16.01
C SER A 58 -20.81 -10.24 -15.43
N SER A 59 -20.49 -10.32 -14.14
CA SER A 59 -20.04 -11.55 -13.50
C SER A 59 -21.13 -12.22 -12.67
N LYS A 60 -21.15 -13.55 -12.72
CA LYS A 60 -22.08 -14.39 -11.94
C LYS A 60 -21.45 -14.94 -10.66
N THR A 61 -20.18 -14.62 -10.42
CA THR A 61 -19.37 -15.25 -9.36
C THR A 61 -18.51 -14.22 -8.63
N MET A 62 -18.12 -14.57 -7.41
CA MET A 62 -17.25 -13.79 -6.53
C MET A 62 -16.37 -14.75 -5.72
N ILE A 63 -15.20 -14.28 -5.27
CA ILE A 63 -14.39 -15.05 -4.32
C ILE A 63 -15.19 -15.25 -3.03
N LYS A 64 -15.20 -16.48 -2.50
CA LYS A 64 -15.94 -16.82 -1.29
C LYS A 64 -15.46 -15.96 -0.11
N GLY A 65 -16.41 -15.34 0.60
CA GLY A 65 -16.12 -14.48 1.76
C GLY A 65 -15.66 -13.06 1.41
N ALA A 66 -15.56 -12.71 0.12
CA ALA A 66 -15.27 -11.35 -0.28
C ALA A 66 -16.45 -10.41 -0.02
N VAL A 67 -16.12 -9.15 0.26
CA VAL A 67 -17.09 -8.05 0.37
C VAL A 67 -16.90 -7.11 -0.81
N ARG A 68 -17.97 -6.78 -1.53
CA ARG A 68 -17.90 -5.82 -2.61
C ARG A 68 -17.80 -4.39 -2.08
N GLN A 69 -16.86 -3.63 -2.63
CA GLN A 69 -16.79 -2.18 -2.43
C GLN A 69 -16.56 -1.47 -3.77
N ASP A 70 -17.25 -0.35 -3.99
CA ASP A 70 -17.14 0.40 -5.24
C ASP A 70 -15.77 1.10 -5.32
N PRO A 71 -14.92 0.81 -6.33
CA PRO A 71 -13.62 1.45 -6.50
C PRO A 71 -13.73 2.96 -6.75
N GLY A 72 -14.89 3.46 -7.20
CA GLY A 72 -15.15 4.90 -7.37
C GLY A 72 -15.54 5.61 -6.07
N LYS A 73 -15.73 4.89 -4.97
CA LYS A 73 -16.21 5.43 -3.68
C LYS A 73 -15.31 5.08 -2.50
N VAL A 74 -14.00 4.89 -2.72
CA VAL A 74 -13.01 4.54 -1.66
C VAL A 74 -13.19 5.33 -0.36
N PRO A 75 -13.39 6.66 -0.36
CA PRO A 75 -13.54 7.43 0.88
C PRO A 75 -14.72 7.00 1.75
N THR A 76 -15.76 6.37 1.18
CA THR A 76 -16.97 5.99 1.91
C THR A 76 -16.83 4.67 2.68
N TRP A 77 -15.86 3.82 2.32
CA TRP A 77 -15.73 2.49 2.92
C TRP A 77 -14.34 2.20 3.49
N ALA A 78 -13.27 2.81 2.97
CA ALA A 78 -11.89 2.50 3.40
C ALA A 78 -11.62 2.87 4.86
N GLN A 79 -12.35 3.85 5.40
CA GLN A 79 -12.22 4.30 6.78
C GLN A 79 -12.74 3.24 7.78
N ALA A 80 -13.72 2.44 7.37
CA ALA A 80 -14.31 1.38 8.20
C ALA A 80 -13.49 0.07 8.17
N LEU A 81 -12.43 0.00 7.37
CA LEU A 81 -11.63 -1.22 7.29
C LEU A 81 -10.84 -1.48 8.58
N PRO A 82 -10.84 -2.73 9.07
CA PRO A 82 -10.08 -3.12 10.25
C PRO A 82 -8.58 -2.95 9.96
N LYS A 83 -7.91 -2.12 10.78
CA LYS A 83 -6.48 -1.77 10.60
C LYS A 83 -5.53 -2.86 11.09
N ASP A 84 -6.05 -3.78 11.89
CA ASP A 84 -5.37 -4.93 12.48
C ASP A 84 -5.44 -6.18 11.59
N LYS A 85 -6.22 -6.16 10.50
CA LYS A 85 -6.37 -7.31 9.58
C LYS A 85 -5.60 -7.13 8.28
N LYS A 86 -5.27 -8.26 7.65
CA LYS A 86 -4.76 -8.28 6.28
C LYS A 86 -5.91 -7.97 5.32
N ILE A 87 -5.72 -6.93 4.50
CA ILE A 87 -6.68 -6.57 3.45
C ILE A 87 -6.13 -7.05 2.11
N VAL A 88 -6.93 -7.84 1.38
CA VAL A 88 -6.63 -8.26 0.00
C VAL A 88 -7.66 -7.66 -0.92
N LEU A 89 -7.23 -6.81 -1.84
CA LEU A 89 -8.08 -6.24 -2.90
C LEU A 89 -7.94 -7.07 -4.16
N TYR A 90 -9.02 -7.29 -4.91
CA TYR A 90 -8.94 -7.86 -6.25
C TYR A 90 -9.86 -7.14 -7.24
N CYS A 91 -9.47 -7.17 -8.51
CA CYS A 91 -10.24 -6.69 -9.66
C CYS A 91 -10.36 -7.79 -10.73
N SER A 92 -10.98 -7.46 -11.86
CA SER A 92 -11.06 -8.35 -13.03
C SER A 92 -9.75 -8.41 -13.80
#